data_AF-A0A4R3SEK2-F1
#
_entry.id   AF-A0A4R3SEK2-F1
#
_cell.length_a   1.000
_cell.length_b   1.000
_cell.length_c   1.000
_cell.angle_alpha   90.00
_cell.angle_beta   90.00
_cell.angle_gamma   90.00
#
_symmetry.space_group_name_H-M   'P 1'
#
loop_
_entity.id
_entity.type
_entity.pdbx_description
1 polymer ?
#
loop_
_entity_poly.entity_id
_entity_poly.type
_entity_poly.pdbx_seq_one_letter_code
_entity_poly.pdbx_strand_id
1 'polypeptide(L)'
;MDDRVTDEQGDGQEARPTWSEHVADDAASAHGAPPAHGRGLSRHRPPRRPGTRRTALAAGALLVVAGIVAGTTTATTTANGDDVTLDDPSGVSMPSSEPEGWTRVFGEDFADAATNRTFESRYSDRFVAYHGFADTAGTGRYQASTLSAHDGVLDVRLRTTRAGVPLAGGVVPLVDGEWGGQTAGRYSIRMRSDEVDGYGVAVLLWSDENLWSDGEIDFPEGALGAPAWLNVHCLADPAEKCIHQQTEASLQDWHTYTIEWTADRMSFLVDDEVVGTTTENIPTARMHLVVQAGSNDGNPPADAAGSLLIDWMTIDVPADGAAPSASLPDDTATTDPND
;
A
#
# COMPACT_ATOMS: atom_id res chain seq x y z
N MET A 1 27.89 -54.96 -30.93
CA MET A 1 28.09 -54.03 -32.06
C MET A 1 26.71 -53.84 -32.64
N ASP A 2 25.93 -52.82 -32.28
CA ASP A 2 26.29 -51.49 -31.81
C ASP A 2 25.32 -50.94 -30.75
N ASP A 3 25.88 -50.10 -29.88
CA ASP A 3 25.24 -49.12 -28.99
C ASP A 3 24.67 -47.93 -29.80
N ARG A 4 23.63 -47.25 -29.27
CA ARG A 4 23.74 -45.86 -28.74
C ARG A 4 22.39 -45.19 -28.44
N VAL A 5 22.42 -44.50 -27.30
CA VAL A 5 21.57 -43.39 -26.84
C VAL A 5 21.93 -42.08 -27.58
N THR A 6 20.98 -41.12 -27.62
CA THR A 6 21.03 -39.62 -27.67
C THR A 6 20.09 -39.08 -28.74
N ASP A 7 18.98 -38.42 -28.40
CA ASP A 7 18.82 -37.01 -27.98
C ASP A 7 18.89 -36.04 -29.18
N GLU A 8 17.78 -35.33 -29.44
CA GLU A 8 17.80 -33.99 -30.03
C GLU A 8 16.48 -33.27 -29.71
N GLN A 9 16.63 -32.42 -28.70
CA GLN A 9 15.87 -31.21 -28.38
C GLN A 9 15.42 -30.43 -29.62
N GLY A 10 14.19 -29.93 -29.55
CA GLY A 10 13.75 -28.77 -30.32
C GLY A 10 12.98 -27.86 -29.36
N ASP A 11 13.71 -26.92 -28.76
CA ASP A 11 13.19 -25.82 -27.95
C ASP A 11 12.08 -25.08 -28.71
N GLY A 12 10.86 -25.30 -28.26
CA GLY A 12 9.73 -24.39 -28.45
C GLY A 12 9.42 -23.76 -27.10
N GLN A 13 10.39 -23.05 -26.53
CA GLN A 13 10.12 -22.12 -25.43
C GLN A 13 9.29 -20.98 -26.02
N GLU A 14 7.98 -21.18 -26.11
CA GLU A 14 7.03 -20.10 -26.35
C GLU A 14 7.25 -19.10 -25.23
N ALA A 15 7.86 -17.97 -25.59
CA ALA A 15 7.88 -16.79 -24.77
C ALA A 15 6.42 -16.53 -24.34
N ARG A 16 6.16 -16.52 -23.03
CA ARG A 16 4.91 -16.02 -22.46
C ARG A 16 5.06 -14.52 -22.23
N PRO A 17 4.47 -13.66 -23.07
CA PRO A 17 4.08 -12.35 -22.60
C PRO A 17 2.57 -12.16 -22.84
N THR A 18 1.79 -11.97 -21.77
CA THR A 18 0.66 -11.02 -21.70
C THR A 18 -0.07 -11.17 -20.35
N TRP A 19 0.60 -10.85 -19.23
CA TRP A 19 -0.10 -10.63 -17.96
C TRP A 19 -1.27 -9.65 -18.14
N SER A 20 -1.12 -8.67 -19.04
CA SER A 20 -2.13 -7.66 -19.38
C SER A 20 -3.49 -8.19 -19.86
N GLU A 21 -3.58 -9.41 -20.41
CA GLU A 21 -4.85 -9.92 -20.95
C GLU A 21 -5.75 -10.55 -19.89
N HIS A 22 -5.20 -10.98 -18.74
CA HIS A 22 -5.93 -11.66 -17.67
C HIS A 22 -5.81 -10.99 -16.29
N VAL A 23 -5.15 -9.83 -16.15
CA VAL A 23 -5.04 -9.09 -14.87
C VAL A 23 -6.39 -8.94 -14.17
N ALA A 24 -7.47 -8.72 -14.92
CA ALA A 24 -8.80 -8.58 -14.32
C ALA A 24 -9.31 -9.88 -13.68
N ASP A 25 -8.99 -11.04 -14.25
CA ASP A 25 -9.38 -12.36 -13.73
C ASP A 25 -8.49 -12.77 -12.55
N ASP A 26 -7.24 -12.30 -12.52
CA ASP A 26 -6.22 -12.58 -11.50
C ASP A 26 -6.20 -11.55 -10.35
N ALA A 27 -6.94 -10.44 -10.49
CA ALA A 27 -7.02 -9.41 -9.46
C ALA A 27 -7.91 -9.86 -8.27
N ALA A 28 -7.52 -9.47 -7.05
CA ALA A 28 -8.31 -9.72 -5.84
C ALA A 28 -9.76 -9.20 -5.93
N SER A 29 -9.98 -8.10 -6.68
CA SER A 29 -11.32 -7.52 -6.89
C SER A 29 -12.30 -8.44 -7.64
N ALA A 30 -11.83 -9.52 -8.27
CA ALA A 30 -12.67 -10.42 -9.05
C ALA A 30 -13.28 -11.59 -8.24
N HIS A 31 -12.83 -11.86 -7.01
CA HIS A 31 -13.14 -13.13 -6.31
C HIS A 31 -13.88 -12.99 -4.98
N GLY A 32 -14.82 -12.05 -4.93
CA GLY A 32 -15.87 -12.03 -3.90
C GLY A 32 -15.45 -11.50 -2.53
N ALA A 33 -14.18 -11.13 -2.35
CA ALA A 33 -13.76 -10.29 -1.24
C ALA A 33 -14.54 -8.96 -1.32
N PRO A 34 -15.26 -8.55 -0.25
CA PRO A 34 -15.92 -7.25 -0.21
C PRO A 34 -14.86 -6.14 -0.32
N PRO A 35 -15.25 -4.90 -0.67
CA PRO A 35 -14.32 -3.79 -0.59
C PRO A 35 -13.64 -3.76 0.78
N ALA A 36 -12.33 -4.01 0.74
CA ALA A 36 -11.46 -4.07 1.90
C ALA A 36 -11.61 -2.77 2.71
N HIS A 37 -11.60 -1.62 2.03
CA HIS A 37 -11.66 -0.30 2.66
C HIS A 37 -12.86 -0.15 3.61
N GLY A 38 -12.62 -0.33 4.91
CA GLY A 38 -13.64 -0.31 5.94
C GLY A 38 -14.56 0.90 5.83
N ARG A 39 -15.81 0.78 6.31
CA ARG A 39 -16.85 1.83 6.28
C ARG A 39 -16.40 3.11 7.01
N GLY A 40 -15.55 3.90 6.37
CA GLY A 40 -15.16 5.23 6.80
C GLY A 40 -16.32 6.16 6.54
N LEU A 41 -17.02 6.55 7.61
CA LEU A 41 -18.01 7.61 7.52
C LEU A 41 -17.29 8.90 7.13
N SER A 42 -17.65 9.45 5.96
CA SER A 42 -17.33 10.81 5.53
C SER A 42 -17.45 11.78 6.71
N ARG A 43 -16.34 12.42 7.09
CA ARG A 43 -16.33 13.47 8.11
C ARG A 43 -16.63 14.86 7.52
N HIS A 44 -17.02 14.94 6.25
CA HIS A 44 -17.55 16.18 5.69
C HIS A 44 -18.80 16.64 6.47
N ARG A 45 -18.55 17.58 7.38
CA ARG A 45 -19.60 18.43 7.94
C ARG A 45 -20.33 19.07 6.75
N PRO A 46 -21.65 18.92 6.63
CA PRO A 46 -22.37 19.43 5.47
C PRO A 46 -22.10 20.94 5.32
N PRO A 47 -21.99 21.46 4.08
CA PRO A 47 -21.76 22.87 3.86
C PRO A 47 -22.84 23.67 4.58
N ARG A 48 -22.42 24.58 5.45
CA ARG A 48 -23.33 25.51 6.13
C ARG A 48 -24.13 26.24 5.05
N ARG A 49 -25.44 25.95 4.96
CA ARG A 49 -26.39 26.75 4.18
C ARG A 49 -26.22 28.23 4.57
N PRO A 50 -26.22 29.18 3.62
CA PRO A 50 -26.18 30.60 3.96
C PRO A 50 -27.54 31.00 4.53
N GLY A 51 -27.68 30.88 5.85
CA GLY A 51 -28.90 31.17 6.59
C GLY A 51 -28.65 32.18 7.69
N THR A 52 -29.00 33.43 7.39
CA THR A 52 -29.34 34.55 8.30
C THR A 52 -28.46 34.80 9.54
N ARG A 53 -27.75 35.93 9.49
CA ARG A 53 -27.09 36.59 10.61
C ARG A 53 -27.98 36.58 11.87
N ARG A 54 -27.51 35.95 12.94
CA ARG A 54 -27.85 36.32 14.32
C ARG A 54 -26.56 36.72 15.01
N THR A 55 -26.47 38.02 15.27
CA THR A 55 -25.44 38.64 16.09
C THR A 55 -25.50 38.07 17.50
N ALA A 56 -24.39 37.50 17.96
CA ALA A 56 -24.12 37.30 19.37
C ALA A 56 -22.71 37.83 19.63
N LEU A 57 -22.64 38.94 20.35
CA LEU A 57 -21.44 39.49 20.95
C LEU A 57 -20.94 38.52 22.02
N ALA A 58 -19.66 38.13 21.94
CA ALA A 58 -18.90 37.69 23.09
C ALA A 58 -17.47 38.21 22.93
N ALA A 59 -17.12 39.12 23.84
CA ALA A 59 -15.78 39.63 24.03
C ALA A 59 -14.89 38.53 24.62
N GLY A 60 -13.67 38.41 24.11
CA GLY A 60 -12.64 37.52 24.64
C GLY A 60 -11.33 37.78 23.92
N ALA A 61 -10.53 38.67 24.47
CA ALA A 61 -9.20 38.99 23.97
C ALA A 61 -8.25 37.81 24.26
N LEU A 62 -7.54 37.34 23.23
CA LEU A 62 -6.22 36.73 23.40
C LEU A 62 -5.32 37.19 22.26
N LEU A 63 -4.26 37.91 22.64
CA LEU A 63 -3.14 38.27 21.79
C LEU A 63 -2.26 37.02 21.60
N VAL A 64 -2.03 36.60 20.36
CA VAL A 64 -0.88 35.77 19.99
C VAL A 64 -0.12 36.49 18.89
N VAL A 65 1.12 36.83 19.21
CA VAL A 65 2.10 37.49 18.34
C VAL A 65 2.51 36.50 17.26
N ALA A 66 2.29 36.88 15.99
CA ALA A 66 2.84 36.18 14.84
C ALA A 66 4.33 36.54 14.70
N GLY A 67 5.21 35.62 15.10
CA GLY A 67 6.62 35.64 14.73
C GLY A 67 6.81 34.86 13.44
N ILE A 68 6.78 35.54 12.28
CA ILE A 68 7.28 34.98 11.03
C ILE A 68 8.80 35.07 11.09
N VAL A 69 9.47 33.97 11.40
CA VAL A 69 10.89 33.81 11.06
C VAL A 69 10.93 33.20 9.66
N ALA A 70 11.08 34.05 8.65
CA ALA A 70 11.50 33.61 7.33
C ALA A 70 12.96 33.16 7.44
N GLY A 71 13.17 31.87 7.70
CA GLY A 71 14.47 31.25 7.56
C GLY A 71 14.75 31.03 6.08
N THR A 72 15.41 31.98 5.43
CA THR A 72 16.05 31.73 4.13
C THR A 72 17.26 30.84 4.39
N THR A 73 17.11 29.53 4.24
CA THR A 73 18.26 28.62 4.14
C THR A 73 18.86 28.80 2.75
N THR A 74 19.89 29.63 2.67
CA THR A 74 20.76 29.68 1.50
C THR A 74 21.53 28.37 1.44
N ALA A 75 21.06 27.41 0.62
CA ALA A 75 21.78 26.18 0.35
C ALA A 75 23.15 26.55 -0.27
N THR A 76 24.22 26.22 0.45
CA THR A 76 25.59 26.41 -0.04
C THR A 76 25.94 25.18 -0.86
N THR A 77 25.95 25.31 -2.19
CA THR A 77 26.37 24.25 -3.09
C THR A 77 27.88 24.10 -3.00
N THR A 78 28.37 23.14 -2.23
CA THR A 78 29.69 22.55 -2.46
C THR A 78 29.53 21.41 -3.44
N ALA A 79 29.76 21.72 -4.72
CA ALA A 79 29.89 20.72 -5.77
C ALA A 79 31.13 19.85 -5.49
N ASN A 80 30.93 18.54 -5.33
CA ASN A 80 31.89 17.48 -5.63
C ASN A 80 31.16 16.12 -5.66
N GLY A 81 30.96 15.60 -6.89
CA GLY A 81 30.55 14.20 -7.15
C GLY A 81 29.04 13.99 -7.19
N ASP A 82 28.53 13.60 -8.36
CA ASP A 82 27.11 13.35 -8.64
C ASP A 82 26.56 12.18 -7.80
N ASP A 83 25.83 12.51 -6.74
CA ASP A 83 24.61 11.82 -6.34
C ASP A 83 23.64 12.91 -5.90
N VAL A 84 22.64 13.20 -6.74
CA VAL A 84 21.57 14.12 -6.35
C VAL A 84 20.67 13.30 -5.45
N THR A 85 20.92 13.34 -4.13
CA THR A 85 19.92 12.91 -3.16
C THR A 85 18.70 13.78 -3.41
N LEU A 86 17.67 13.23 -4.05
CA LEU A 86 16.34 13.80 -3.95
C LEU A 86 16.07 13.90 -2.44
N ASP A 87 15.67 15.07 -1.95
CA ASP A 87 15.22 15.20 -0.56
C ASP A 87 14.13 14.14 -0.36
N ASP A 88 14.34 13.17 0.53
CA ASP A 88 13.36 12.10 0.78
C ASP A 88 11.99 12.72 1.08
N PRO A 89 10.96 12.49 0.24
CA PRO A 89 9.71 13.23 0.31
C PRO A 89 8.94 12.96 1.61
N SER A 90 9.27 11.87 2.30
CA SER A 90 8.71 11.48 3.59
C SER A 90 9.61 11.76 4.81
N GLY A 91 10.86 12.20 4.58
CA GLY A 91 11.91 12.32 5.59
C GLY A 91 12.54 11.02 6.07
N VAL A 92 12.17 9.87 5.49
CA VAL A 92 12.75 8.55 5.80
C VAL A 92 13.03 7.80 4.49
N SER A 93 14.30 7.63 4.15
CA SER A 93 14.72 6.94 2.93
C SER A 93 14.32 5.47 2.93
N MET A 94 14.19 4.89 1.72
CA MET A 94 14.09 3.44 1.56
C MET A 94 15.29 2.76 2.24
N PRO A 95 15.08 1.73 3.08
CA PRO A 95 16.18 1.05 3.77
C PRO A 95 17.20 0.45 2.78
N SER A 96 18.46 0.87 2.86
CA SER A 96 19.54 0.31 2.04
C SER A 96 20.10 -1.01 2.58
N SER A 97 19.82 -1.33 3.85
CA SER A 97 20.21 -2.58 4.50
C SER A 97 19.00 -3.47 4.75
N GLU A 98 19.24 -4.77 4.74
CA GLU A 98 18.26 -5.81 5.04
C GLU A 98 18.31 -6.16 6.54
N PRO A 99 17.16 -6.42 7.19
CA PRO A 99 17.15 -6.97 8.55
C PRO A 99 17.81 -8.36 8.59
N GLU A 100 18.30 -8.76 9.77
CA GLU A 100 18.97 -10.06 9.94
C GLU A 100 18.07 -11.23 9.51
N GLY A 101 18.61 -12.12 8.68
CA GLY A 101 17.89 -13.30 8.19
C GLY A 101 16.95 -13.05 7.00
N TRP A 102 16.87 -11.80 6.52
CA TRP A 102 16.09 -11.43 5.34
C TRP A 102 17.00 -11.04 4.16
N THR A 103 16.47 -11.14 2.94
CA THR A 103 17.11 -10.68 1.70
C THR A 103 16.08 -9.98 0.83
N ARG A 104 16.40 -8.77 0.36
CA ARG A 104 15.59 -7.92 -0.51
C ARG A 104 15.47 -8.55 -1.88
N VAL A 105 14.23 -8.78 -2.32
CA VAL A 105 13.93 -9.28 -3.68
C VAL A 105 13.14 -8.25 -4.50
N PHE A 106 12.62 -7.21 -3.86
CA PHE A 106 12.01 -6.07 -4.53
C PHE A 106 12.26 -4.80 -3.72
N GLY A 107 12.58 -3.70 -4.40
CA GLY A 107 12.68 -2.38 -3.83
C GLY A 107 12.40 -1.31 -4.88
N GLU A 108 11.58 -0.34 -4.53
CA GLU A 108 11.26 0.80 -5.39
C GLU A 108 11.14 2.07 -4.55
N ASP A 109 11.79 3.15 -4.99
CA ASP A 109 11.79 4.49 -4.40
C ASP A 109 11.22 5.58 -5.34
N PHE A 110 10.71 5.17 -6.50
CA PHE A 110 10.07 6.01 -7.51
C PHE A 110 10.92 7.19 -8.00
N ALA A 111 12.25 7.05 -8.00
CA ALA A 111 13.17 8.03 -8.55
C ALA A 111 12.98 8.27 -10.07
N ASP A 112 12.44 7.27 -10.79
CA ASP A 112 12.12 7.36 -12.21
C ASP A 112 10.81 8.10 -12.45
N ALA A 113 10.90 9.37 -12.86
CA ALA A 113 9.70 10.14 -13.18
C ALA A 113 8.86 9.51 -14.31
N ALA A 114 7.55 9.43 -14.11
CA ALA A 114 6.58 8.97 -15.09
C ALA A 114 5.26 9.75 -14.98
N THR A 115 4.74 10.22 -16.10
CA THR A 115 3.41 10.82 -16.17
C THR A 115 2.31 9.75 -16.15
N ASN A 116 1.06 10.18 -15.94
CA ASN A 116 -0.11 9.32 -16.05
C ASN A 116 -0.41 8.73 -17.44
N ARG A 117 0.43 9.02 -18.44
CA ARG A 117 0.39 8.40 -19.76
C ARG A 117 1.53 7.43 -20.00
N THR A 118 2.55 7.47 -19.15
CA THR A 118 3.81 6.74 -19.35
C THR A 118 4.11 5.79 -18.20
N PHE A 119 3.40 5.87 -17.07
CA PHE A 119 3.62 5.02 -15.90
C PHE A 119 3.66 3.53 -16.26
N GLU A 120 2.60 3.00 -16.88
CA GLU A 120 2.52 1.59 -17.32
C GLU A 120 3.75 1.17 -18.12
N SER A 121 4.18 1.97 -19.11
CA SER A 121 5.35 1.62 -19.91
C SER A 121 6.68 1.76 -19.16
N ARG A 122 6.80 2.78 -18.30
CA ARG A 122 8.05 3.15 -17.63
C ARG A 122 8.39 2.21 -16.47
N TYR A 123 7.35 1.65 -15.85
CA TYR A 123 7.44 0.73 -14.71
C TYR A 123 7.03 -0.71 -15.08
N SER A 124 6.89 -1.03 -16.37
CA SER A 124 6.39 -2.34 -16.83
C SER A 124 7.24 -3.55 -16.42
N ASP A 125 8.50 -3.34 -16.08
CA ASP A 125 9.43 -4.35 -15.58
C ASP A 125 9.35 -4.55 -14.06
N ARG A 126 8.67 -3.65 -13.35
CA ARG A 126 8.59 -3.59 -11.88
C ARG A 126 7.18 -3.68 -11.34
N PHE A 127 6.17 -3.31 -12.14
CA PHE A 127 4.78 -3.31 -11.73
C PHE A 127 3.84 -3.72 -12.86
N VAL A 128 2.78 -4.43 -12.47
CA VAL A 128 1.53 -4.47 -13.23
C VAL A 128 0.59 -3.41 -12.68
N ALA A 129 0.11 -2.51 -13.54
CA ALA A 129 -0.93 -1.56 -13.20
C ALA A 129 -2.32 -2.18 -13.42
N TYR A 130 -3.23 -1.99 -12.47
CA TYR A 130 -4.63 -2.35 -12.66
C TYR A 130 -5.33 -1.34 -13.57
N HIS A 131 -6.01 -1.86 -14.60
CA HIS A 131 -6.59 -1.04 -15.66
C HIS A 131 -7.83 -1.68 -16.28
N GLY A 132 -8.91 -0.89 -16.44
CA GLY A 132 -10.01 -1.22 -17.33
C GLY A 132 -11.15 -2.04 -16.70
N PHE A 133 -11.00 -2.53 -15.48
CA PHE A 133 -12.02 -3.29 -14.74
C PHE A 133 -12.56 -2.53 -13.52
N ALA A 134 -13.61 -3.08 -12.90
CA ALA A 134 -14.25 -2.47 -11.74
C ALA A 134 -13.28 -2.45 -10.54
N ASP A 135 -13.41 -1.45 -9.67
CA ASP A 135 -12.71 -1.50 -8.38
C ASP A 135 -13.40 -2.49 -7.42
N THR A 136 -12.79 -2.73 -6.26
CA THR A 136 -13.27 -3.73 -5.29
C THR A 136 -14.69 -3.44 -4.78
N ALA A 137 -15.10 -2.18 -4.69
CA ALA A 137 -16.48 -1.81 -4.34
C ALA A 137 -17.49 -1.97 -5.50
N GLY A 138 -16.99 -2.16 -6.72
CA GLY A 138 -17.81 -2.34 -7.93
C GLY A 138 -18.46 -1.07 -8.46
N THR A 139 -18.25 0.08 -7.82
CA THR A 139 -18.83 1.37 -8.25
C THR A 139 -17.82 2.22 -9.03
N GLY A 140 -16.52 2.01 -8.81
CA GLY A 140 -15.42 2.65 -9.52
C GLY A 140 -14.79 1.78 -10.60
N ARG A 141 -13.69 2.28 -11.17
CA ARG A 141 -12.87 1.55 -12.13
C ARG A 141 -11.38 1.79 -11.89
N TYR A 142 -10.61 0.70 -11.86
CA TYR A 142 -9.15 0.80 -11.94
C TYR A 142 -8.74 1.37 -13.29
N GLN A 143 -7.85 2.35 -13.27
CA GLN A 143 -7.34 3.01 -14.46
C GLN A 143 -5.90 3.41 -14.22
N ALA A 144 -4.96 2.93 -15.04
CA ALA A 144 -3.56 3.34 -14.90
C ALA A 144 -3.33 4.85 -15.09
N SER A 145 -4.28 5.57 -15.70
CA SER A 145 -4.25 7.03 -15.77
C SER A 145 -4.38 7.76 -14.41
N THR A 146 -4.61 7.02 -13.32
CA THR A 146 -4.52 7.53 -11.95
C THR A 146 -3.09 7.46 -11.40
N LEU A 147 -2.18 6.73 -12.05
CA LEU A 147 -0.82 6.49 -11.54
C LEU A 147 0.20 7.43 -12.19
N SER A 148 1.07 8.03 -11.40
CA SER A 148 2.26 8.74 -11.87
C SER A 148 3.39 8.60 -10.86
N ALA A 149 4.63 8.75 -11.31
CA ALA A 149 5.79 8.86 -10.44
C ALA A 149 6.44 10.23 -10.62
N HIS A 150 6.68 10.96 -9.53
CA HIS A 150 7.35 12.25 -9.55
C HIS A 150 7.91 12.56 -8.16
N ASP A 151 8.98 13.35 -8.08
CA ASP A 151 9.55 13.83 -6.82
C ASP A 151 9.84 12.70 -5.80
N GLY A 152 10.23 11.51 -6.27
CA GLY A 152 10.50 10.35 -5.41
C GLY A 152 9.26 9.66 -4.84
N VAL A 153 8.07 9.87 -5.41
CA VAL A 153 6.86 9.17 -4.98
C VAL A 153 6.08 8.57 -6.16
N LEU A 154 5.40 7.46 -5.90
CA LEU A 154 4.21 7.06 -6.66
C LEU A 154 3.00 7.85 -6.14
N ASP A 155 2.39 8.65 -7.02
CA ASP A 155 1.10 9.30 -6.82
C ASP A 155 -0.03 8.48 -7.47
N VAL A 156 -0.91 7.96 -6.62
CA VAL A 156 -2.20 7.40 -7.01
C VAL A 156 -3.26 8.50 -6.87
N ARG A 157 -3.52 9.20 -7.98
CA ARG A 157 -4.44 10.33 -8.05
C ARG A 157 -5.88 9.88 -8.24
N LEU A 158 -6.63 9.83 -7.14
CA LEU A 158 -8.02 9.41 -7.10
C LEU A 158 -8.98 10.57 -7.34
N ARG A 159 -10.02 10.34 -8.15
CA ARG A 159 -11.04 11.36 -8.42
C ARG A 159 -12.32 10.78 -8.99
N THR A 160 -13.44 11.43 -8.71
CA THR A 160 -14.70 11.14 -9.39
C THR A 160 -14.77 11.94 -10.70
N THR A 161 -15.08 11.27 -11.82
CA THR A 161 -15.29 11.95 -13.09
C THR A 161 -16.55 12.82 -13.06
N ARG A 162 -16.67 13.78 -13.97
CA ARG A 162 -17.92 14.58 -14.12
C ARG A 162 -19.16 13.72 -14.38
N ALA A 163 -18.99 12.53 -14.96
CA ALA A 163 -20.06 11.58 -15.20
C ALA A 163 -20.43 10.76 -13.94
N GLY A 164 -19.76 10.98 -12.80
CA GLY A 164 -20.01 10.28 -11.54
C GLY A 164 -19.27 8.95 -11.39
N VAL A 165 -18.33 8.61 -12.28
CA VAL A 165 -17.53 7.37 -12.19
C VAL A 165 -16.30 7.63 -11.32
N PRO A 166 -16.13 6.93 -10.18
CA PRO A 166 -14.91 6.92 -9.38
C PRO A 166 -13.75 6.29 -10.15
N LEU A 167 -12.58 6.92 -10.11
CA LEU A 167 -11.36 6.35 -10.68
C LEU A 167 -10.46 5.84 -9.57
N ALA A 168 -10.14 4.56 -9.65
CA ALA A 168 -9.25 3.83 -8.75
C ALA A 168 -7.87 3.64 -9.38
N GLY A 169 -6.88 3.40 -8.55
CA GLY A 169 -5.53 2.99 -8.96
C GLY A 169 -5.12 1.73 -8.22
N GLY A 170 -4.34 0.89 -8.90
CA GLY A 170 -3.78 -0.29 -8.27
C GLY A 170 -2.49 -0.71 -8.95
N VAL A 171 -1.56 -1.23 -8.16
CA VAL A 171 -0.27 -1.74 -8.63
C VAL A 171 0.06 -3.05 -7.92
N VAL A 172 0.67 -3.96 -8.67
CA VAL A 172 1.23 -5.23 -8.17
C VAL A 172 2.73 -5.20 -8.47
N PRO A 173 3.61 -5.20 -7.44
CA PRO A 173 5.04 -5.35 -7.65
C PRO A 173 5.37 -6.69 -8.33
N LEU A 174 6.33 -6.65 -9.24
CA LEU A 174 6.87 -7.83 -9.92
C LEU A 174 8.22 -8.17 -9.28
N VAL A 175 8.25 -9.22 -8.46
CA VAL A 175 9.50 -9.73 -7.88
C VAL A 175 10.31 -10.37 -9.02
N ASP A 176 11.54 -9.89 -9.24
CA ASP A 176 12.39 -10.28 -10.38
C ASP A 176 11.72 -10.12 -11.76
N GLY A 177 10.74 -9.20 -11.89
CA GLY A 177 9.98 -8.99 -13.13
C GLY A 177 8.93 -10.06 -13.41
N GLU A 178 8.66 -10.96 -12.45
CA GLU A 178 7.68 -12.03 -12.56
C GLU A 178 6.43 -11.75 -11.71
N TRP A 179 5.28 -12.20 -12.22
CA TRP A 179 4.04 -12.20 -11.45
C TRP A 179 4.05 -13.35 -10.44
N GLY A 180 3.46 -13.09 -9.29
CA GLY A 180 3.32 -14.05 -8.21
C GLY A 180 4.02 -13.58 -6.94
N GLY A 181 3.79 -14.33 -5.89
CA GLY A 181 4.07 -13.96 -4.54
C GLY A 181 5.00 -14.91 -3.80
N GLN A 182 5.09 -14.69 -2.50
CA GLN A 182 5.93 -15.47 -1.59
C GLN A 182 5.06 -16.29 -0.64
N THR A 183 5.65 -17.27 0.04
CA THR A 183 4.99 -18.03 1.13
C THR A 183 5.40 -17.54 2.52
N ALA A 184 6.29 -16.55 2.56
CA ALA A 184 6.80 -15.84 3.73
C ALA A 184 7.46 -14.55 3.23
N GLY A 185 7.49 -13.49 4.02
CA GLY A 185 8.07 -12.23 3.59
C GLY A 185 8.02 -11.13 4.64
N ARG A 186 8.86 -10.13 4.47
CA ARG A 186 8.74 -8.81 5.10
C ARG A 186 8.35 -7.82 4.02
N TYR A 187 7.15 -7.26 4.13
CA TYR A 187 6.59 -6.32 3.17
C TYR A 187 6.48 -4.96 3.85
N SER A 188 7.28 -3.99 3.42
CA SER A 188 7.30 -2.65 4.00
C SER A 188 6.87 -1.64 2.95
N ILE A 189 5.99 -0.70 3.32
CA ILE A 189 5.56 0.40 2.47
C ILE A 189 5.53 1.70 3.27
N ARG A 190 6.13 2.76 2.74
CA ARG A 190 6.03 4.10 3.32
C ARG A 190 5.07 4.95 2.52
N MET A 191 3.97 5.35 3.16
CA MET A 191 2.87 6.02 2.46
C MET A 191 2.14 7.04 3.33
N ARG A 192 1.44 7.96 2.66
CA ARG A 192 0.42 8.84 3.23
C ARG A 192 -0.66 9.11 2.19
N SER A 193 -1.76 9.73 2.60
CA SER A 193 -2.87 10.08 1.73
C SER A 193 -3.49 11.42 2.10
N ASP A 194 -4.11 12.09 1.14
CA ASP A 194 -5.06 13.16 1.45
C ASP A 194 -6.32 12.59 2.12
N GLU A 195 -7.09 13.40 2.84
CA GLU A 195 -8.46 13.03 3.22
C GLU A 195 -9.38 13.12 1.98
N VAL A 196 -9.88 11.99 1.50
CA VAL A 196 -10.73 11.93 0.30
C VAL A 196 -12.02 11.16 0.57
N ASP A 197 -13.11 11.91 0.66
CA ASP A 197 -14.44 11.36 0.92
C ASP A 197 -14.83 10.25 -0.06
N GLY A 198 -15.20 9.09 0.48
CA GLY A 198 -15.64 7.92 -0.30
C GLY A 198 -14.51 7.08 -0.89
N TYR A 199 -13.25 7.46 -0.72
CA TYR A 199 -12.09 6.67 -1.17
C TYR A 199 -11.33 6.06 0.00
N GLY A 200 -10.59 5.01 -0.30
CA GLY A 200 -9.76 4.28 0.65
C GLY A 200 -8.64 3.53 -0.05
N VAL A 201 -7.83 2.87 0.77
CA VAL A 201 -6.69 2.06 0.36
C VAL A 201 -6.73 0.72 1.09
N ALA A 202 -6.26 -0.32 0.42
CA ALA A 202 -5.94 -1.62 0.95
C ALA A 202 -4.58 -1.99 0.36
N VAL A 203 -3.57 -2.08 1.22
CA VAL A 203 -2.32 -2.75 0.90
C VAL A 203 -2.47 -4.16 1.40
N LEU A 204 -2.54 -5.13 0.49
CA LEU A 204 -2.89 -6.49 0.86
C LEU A 204 -1.95 -7.54 0.29
N LEU A 205 -1.81 -8.64 1.02
CA LEU A 205 -1.30 -9.89 0.50
C LEU A 205 -2.50 -10.73 0.02
N TRP A 206 -2.45 -11.18 -1.23
CA TRP A 206 -3.53 -11.90 -1.88
C TRP A 206 -3.03 -13.19 -2.56
N SER A 207 -3.87 -14.22 -2.61
CA SER A 207 -3.52 -15.53 -3.19
C SER A 207 -3.17 -15.42 -4.67
N ASP A 208 -2.05 -16.03 -5.06
CA ASP A 208 -1.66 -16.21 -6.47
C ASP A 208 -2.65 -17.06 -7.26
N GLU A 209 -3.32 -18.00 -6.59
CA GLU A 209 -4.36 -18.86 -7.19
C GLU A 209 -5.74 -18.19 -7.15
N ASN A 210 -5.80 -16.97 -6.62
CA ASN A 210 -7.01 -16.15 -6.51
C ASN A 210 -8.13 -16.84 -5.70
N LEU A 211 -7.75 -17.60 -4.68
CA LEU A 211 -8.66 -18.27 -3.75
C LEU A 211 -8.67 -17.54 -2.41
N TRP A 212 -9.80 -16.96 -2.04
CA TRP A 212 -9.91 -16.24 -0.76
C TRP A 212 -9.61 -17.11 0.46
N SER A 213 -9.90 -18.42 0.39
CA SER A 213 -9.60 -19.39 1.45
C SER A 213 -8.10 -19.65 1.67
N ASP A 214 -7.24 -19.25 0.72
CA ASP A 214 -5.80 -19.33 0.89
C ASP A 214 -5.27 -18.24 1.83
N GLY A 215 -6.02 -17.13 1.96
CA GLY A 215 -5.74 -16.02 2.85
C GLY A 215 -6.02 -14.65 2.23
N GLU A 216 -6.20 -13.66 3.08
CA GLU A 216 -6.17 -12.23 2.78
C GLU A 216 -5.66 -11.50 4.02
N ILE A 217 -4.63 -10.67 3.83
CA ILE A 217 -4.01 -9.87 4.89
C ILE A 217 -3.96 -8.43 4.41
N ASP A 218 -4.69 -7.53 5.06
CA ASP A 218 -4.78 -6.13 4.68
C ASP A 218 -4.11 -5.26 5.75
N PHE A 219 -2.94 -4.70 5.41
CA PHE A 219 -2.23 -3.79 6.29
C PHE A 219 -1.26 -2.87 5.52
N PRO A 220 -1.50 -1.54 5.49
CA PRO A 220 -2.66 -0.85 6.07
C PRO A 220 -3.89 -0.95 5.16
N GLU A 221 -5.07 -0.91 5.80
CA GLU A 221 -6.36 -0.72 5.13
C GLU A 221 -7.11 0.47 5.75
N GLY A 222 -7.88 1.22 4.95
CA GLY A 222 -8.82 2.19 5.51
C GLY A 222 -9.27 3.26 4.53
N ALA A 223 -10.18 4.11 4.99
CA ALA A 223 -10.56 5.31 4.26
C ALA A 223 -9.37 6.29 4.21
N LEU A 224 -9.20 6.99 3.09
CA LEU A 224 -8.08 7.91 2.94
C LEU A 224 -8.16 9.04 3.96
N GLY A 225 -7.02 9.29 4.60
CA GLY A 225 -6.87 10.21 5.72
C GLY A 225 -7.54 9.77 7.03
N ALA A 226 -8.04 8.54 7.15
CA ALA A 226 -8.48 7.98 8.43
C ALA A 226 -7.35 7.17 9.09
N PRO A 227 -7.47 6.80 10.37
CA PRO A 227 -6.54 5.84 10.95
C PRO A 227 -6.55 4.51 10.20
N ALA A 228 -5.36 3.93 10.02
CA ALA A 228 -5.16 2.65 9.35
C ALA A 228 -5.69 1.49 10.18
N TRP A 229 -6.15 0.45 9.50
CA TRP A 229 -6.62 -0.81 10.04
C TRP A 229 -5.69 -1.95 9.65
N LEU A 230 -5.60 -2.91 10.57
CA LEU A 230 -5.05 -4.24 10.37
C LEU A 230 -6.21 -5.23 10.27
N ASN A 231 -6.23 -5.98 9.17
CA ASN A 231 -7.20 -7.05 8.96
C ASN A 231 -6.49 -8.33 8.54
N VAL A 232 -6.86 -9.43 9.19
CA VAL A 232 -6.46 -10.78 8.78
C VAL A 232 -7.74 -11.59 8.66
N HIS A 233 -8.02 -12.05 7.45
CA HIS A 233 -9.18 -12.89 7.16
C HIS A 233 -8.95 -14.31 7.66
N CYS A 234 -9.99 -14.93 8.21
CA CYS A 234 -9.90 -16.30 8.71
C CYS A 234 -9.74 -17.29 7.56
N LEU A 235 -8.76 -18.19 7.61
CA LEU A 235 -8.57 -19.18 6.53
C LEU A 235 -9.77 -20.14 6.36
N ALA A 236 -10.42 -20.49 7.48
CA ALA A 236 -11.55 -21.42 7.47
C ALA A 236 -12.87 -20.79 7.00
N ASP A 237 -13.02 -19.47 7.15
CA ASP A 237 -14.18 -18.70 6.72
C ASP A 237 -13.71 -17.28 6.35
N PRO A 238 -13.24 -17.08 5.11
CA PRO A 238 -12.55 -15.85 4.75
C PRO A 238 -13.46 -14.62 4.74
N ALA A 239 -14.78 -14.76 4.82
CA ALA A 239 -15.67 -13.62 5.04
C ALA A 239 -15.53 -12.99 6.43
N GLU A 240 -15.02 -13.75 7.41
CA GLU A 240 -14.80 -13.30 8.77
C GLU A 240 -13.37 -12.76 8.97
N LYS A 241 -13.25 -11.69 9.74
CA LYS A 241 -11.96 -11.09 10.11
C LYS A 241 -11.51 -11.66 11.45
N CYS A 242 -10.51 -12.53 11.43
CA CYS A 242 -9.88 -13.13 12.62
C CYS A 242 -9.04 -12.11 13.40
N ILE A 243 -8.49 -11.12 12.69
CA ILE A 243 -7.98 -9.88 13.28
C ILE A 243 -8.69 -8.73 12.61
N HIS A 244 -9.19 -7.79 13.41
CA HIS A 244 -9.78 -6.55 12.95
C HIS A 244 -9.49 -5.46 13.97
N GLN A 245 -8.47 -4.65 13.70
CA GLN A 245 -7.94 -3.68 14.66
C GLN A 245 -7.64 -2.35 13.98
N GLN A 246 -8.13 -1.26 14.58
CA GLN A 246 -7.70 0.09 14.23
C GLN A 246 -6.37 0.40 14.91
N THR A 247 -5.42 0.91 14.16
CA THR A 247 -4.15 1.44 14.68
C THR A 247 -4.30 2.91 15.08
N GLU A 248 -3.31 3.45 15.80
CA GLU A 248 -3.24 4.89 16.08
C GLU A 248 -2.68 5.69 14.88
N ALA A 249 -2.07 5.01 13.91
CA ALA A 249 -1.44 5.61 12.73
C ALA A 249 -2.47 6.19 11.77
N SER A 250 -2.36 7.48 11.49
CA SER A 250 -3.24 8.18 10.55
C SER A 250 -2.73 8.03 9.13
N LEU A 251 -3.57 7.61 8.18
CA LEU A 251 -3.22 7.61 6.76
C LEU A 251 -3.00 9.03 6.21
N GLN A 252 -3.22 10.12 6.97
CA GLN A 252 -2.84 11.48 6.55
C GLN A 252 -1.34 11.75 6.69
N ASP A 253 -0.69 11.04 7.61
CA ASP A 253 0.69 11.26 7.98
C ASP A 253 1.57 10.19 7.33
N TRP A 254 2.85 10.51 7.13
CA TRP A 254 3.80 9.55 6.57
C TRP A 254 4.15 8.49 7.61
N HIS A 255 3.76 7.26 7.35
CA HIS A 255 4.10 6.09 8.17
C HIS A 255 4.71 4.99 7.30
N THR A 256 5.60 4.21 7.90
CA THR A 256 6.07 2.94 7.36
C THR A 256 5.21 1.84 7.95
N TYR A 257 4.49 1.12 7.09
CA TYR A 257 3.69 -0.03 7.49
C TYR A 257 4.40 -1.30 7.06
N THR A 258 4.49 -2.26 7.96
CA THR A 258 5.21 -3.51 7.69
C THR A 258 4.43 -4.73 8.10
N ILE A 259 4.36 -5.71 7.19
CA ILE A 259 3.91 -7.07 7.46
C ILE A 259 5.15 -7.97 7.53
N GLU A 260 5.39 -8.59 8.67
CA GLU A 260 6.31 -9.73 8.78
C GLU A 260 5.49 -11.00 8.81
N TRP A 261 5.67 -11.86 7.82
CA TRP A 261 4.97 -13.12 7.67
C TRP A 261 5.99 -14.26 7.61
N THR A 262 5.95 -15.09 8.65
CA THR A 262 6.75 -16.31 8.78
C THR A 262 5.81 -17.49 8.95
N ALA A 263 6.34 -18.72 8.86
CA ALA A 263 5.53 -19.93 9.06
C ALA A 263 4.90 -20.03 10.46
N ASP A 264 5.52 -19.42 11.47
CA ASP A 264 5.11 -19.56 12.87
C ASP A 264 4.38 -18.32 13.42
N ARG A 265 4.57 -17.15 12.79
CA ARG A 265 4.03 -15.87 13.26
C ARG A 265 3.85 -14.87 12.12
N MET A 266 2.77 -14.09 12.23
CA MET A 266 2.67 -12.79 11.59
C MET A 266 2.78 -11.67 12.62
N SER A 267 3.54 -10.63 12.29
CA SER A 267 3.65 -9.40 13.07
C SER A 267 3.46 -8.19 12.17
N PHE A 268 2.79 -7.18 12.70
CA PHE A 268 2.36 -6.00 11.97
C PHE A 268 2.93 -4.78 12.67
N LEU A 269 3.64 -3.94 11.94
CA LEU A 269 4.39 -2.82 12.49
C LEU A 269 3.99 -1.49 11.85
N VAL A 270 3.97 -0.44 12.66
CA VAL A 270 3.96 0.95 12.19
C VAL A 270 5.23 1.61 12.70
N ASP A 271 6.03 2.18 11.80
CA ASP A 271 7.29 2.86 12.13
C ASP A 271 8.19 2.02 13.07
N ASP A 272 8.33 0.74 12.73
CA ASP A 272 9.08 -0.30 13.47
C ASP A 272 8.52 -0.66 14.87
N GLU A 273 7.36 -0.13 15.26
CA GLU A 273 6.64 -0.54 16.48
C GLU A 273 5.57 -1.60 16.16
N VAL A 274 5.59 -2.73 16.88
CA VAL A 274 4.59 -3.81 16.70
C VAL A 274 3.22 -3.37 17.20
N VAL A 275 2.25 -3.27 16.31
CA VAL A 275 0.85 -2.91 16.61
C VAL A 275 -0.09 -4.12 16.69
N GLY A 276 0.35 -5.27 16.20
CA GLY A 276 -0.41 -6.53 16.24
C GLY A 276 0.45 -7.75 15.92
N THR A 277 0.05 -8.92 16.42
CA THR A 277 0.70 -10.21 16.11
C THR A 277 -0.30 -11.36 16.19
N THR A 278 -0.04 -12.44 15.45
CA THR A 278 -0.80 -13.68 15.52
C THR A 278 0.08 -14.91 15.26
N THR A 279 -0.27 -16.03 15.87
CA THR A 279 0.24 -17.38 15.55
C THR A 279 -0.85 -18.28 14.94
N GLU A 280 -1.99 -17.69 14.58
CA GLU A 280 -3.17 -18.35 14.04
C GLU A 280 -3.54 -17.74 12.69
N ASN A 281 -4.23 -18.51 11.84
CA ASN A 281 -4.66 -18.10 10.50
C ASN A 281 -3.52 -17.55 9.63
N ILE A 282 -2.34 -18.18 9.72
CA ILE A 282 -1.17 -17.86 8.90
C ILE A 282 -1.34 -18.55 7.53
N PRO A 283 -1.45 -17.79 6.42
CA PRO A 283 -1.49 -18.38 5.09
C PRO A 283 -0.26 -19.26 4.83
N THR A 284 -0.45 -20.31 4.05
CA THR A 284 0.64 -21.19 3.58
C THR A 284 0.76 -21.23 2.06
N ALA A 285 -0.25 -20.71 1.35
CA ALA A 285 -0.23 -20.52 -0.08
C ALA A 285 0.71 -19.37 -0.46
N ARG A 286 1.02 -19.25 -1.76
CA ARG A 286 1.75 -18.09 -2.28
C ARG A 286 0.83 -16.88 -2.31
N MET A 287 1.32 -15.76 -1.81
CA MET A 287 0.58 -14.51 -1.75
C MET A 287 1.41 -13.37 -2.32
N HIS A 288 0.86 -12.59 -3.25
CA HIS A 288 1.50 -11.41 -3.82
C HIS A 288 1.00 -10.13 -3.14
N LEU A 289 1.85 -9.10 -3.14
CA LEU A 289 1.49 -7.78 -2.64
C LEU A 289 0.66 -7.02 -3.69
N VAL A 290 -0.42 -6.39 -3.26
CA VAL A 290 -1.20 -5.46 -4.08
C VAL A 290 -1.44 -4.18 -3.30
N VAL A 291 -1.23 -3.03 -3.95
CA VAL A 291 -1.81 -1.77 -3.48
C VAL A 291 -3.07 -1.50 -4.27
N GLN A 292 -4.19 -1.38 -3.59
CA GLN A 292 -5.48 -1.01 -4.17
C GLN A 292 -5.98 0.28 -3.52
N ALA A 293 -6.20 1.32 -4.32
CA ALA A 293 -6.84 2.53 -3.84
C ALA A 293 -8.06 2.85 -4.71
N GLY A 294 -9.23 2.87 -4.10
CA GLY A 294 -10.50 2.89 -4.83
C GLY A 294 -11.63 3.41 -3.96
N SER A 295 -12.86 3.26 -4.45
CA SER A 295 -14.04 3.65 -3.68
C SER A 295 -14.34 2.66 -2.55
N ASN A 296 -14.79 3.14 -1.39
CA ASN A 296 -15.05 2.29 -0.21
C ASN A 296 -16.38 1.55 -0.31
N ASP A 297 -17.42 2.27 -0.74
CA ASP A 297 -18.78 1.78 -0.94
C ASP A 297 -19.62 2.95 -1.50
N GLY A 298 -20.57 2.66 -2.39
CA GLY A 298 -21.41 3.69 -3.00
C GLY A 298 -20.64 4.62 -3.94
N ASN A 299 -21.15 5.84 -4.15
CA ASN A 299 -20.52 6.81 -5.06
C ASN A 299 -19.88 7.94 -4.25
N PRO A 300 -18.54 8.06 -4.25
CA PRO A 300 -17.83 9.24 -3.78
C PRO A 300 -18.43 10.55 -4.37
N PRO A 301 -18.36 11.67 -3.63
CA PRO A 301 -18.78 12.98 -4.14
C PRO A 301 -18.14 13.31 -5.50
N ALA A 302 -18.87 14.06 -6.34
CA ALA A 302 -18.39 14.42 -7.67
C ALA A 302 -17.14 15.33 -7.67
N ASP A 303 -16.91 16.03 -6.56
CA ASP A 303 -15.74 16.86 -6.28
C ASP A 303 -14.68 16.15 -5.42
N ALA A 304 -14.90 14.89 -5.02
CA ALA A 304 -13.91 14.10 -4.31
C ALA A 304 -12.68 13.87 -5.19
N ALA A 305 -11.53 14.35 -4.73
CA ALA A 305 -10.26 14.16 -5.39
C ALA A 305 -9.11 14.38 -4.41
N GLY A 306 -8.19 13.42 -4.33
CA GLY A 306 -6.89 13.59 -3.67
C GLY A 306 -5.90 12.52 -4.11
N SER A 307 -4.79 12.42 -3.40
CA SER A 307 -3.71 11.49 -3.70
C SER A 307 -3.47 10.52 -2.55
N LEU A 308 -3.17 9.28 -2.91
CA LEU A 308 -2.37 8.38 -2.09
C LEU A 308 -0.93 8.49 -2.61
N LEU A 309 0.02 8.81 -1.75
CA LEU A 309 1.43 8.92 -2.07
C LEU A 309 2.20 7.80 -1.41
N ILE A 310 3.06 7.13 -2.17
CA ILE A 310 3.96 6.09 -1.70
C ILE A 310 5.38 6.56 -2.02
N ASP A 311 6.18 6.68 -0.98
CA ASP A 311 7.59 7.08 -1.08
C ASP A 311 8.44 5.90 -1.54
N TRP A 312 8.30 4.77 -0.85
CA TRP A 312 8.99 3.55 -1.23
C TRP A 312 8.25 2.30 -0.76
N MET A 313 8.60 1.16 -1.36
CA MET A 313 8.18 -0.15 -0.89
C MET A 313 9.30 -1.19 -1.05
N THR A 314 9.34 -2.15 -0.15
CA THR A 314 10.29 -3.26 -0.19
C THR A 314 9.59 -4.60 0.06
N ILE A 315 10.09 -5.64 -0.60
CA ILE A 315 9.76 -7.03 -0.30
C ILE A 315 11.07 -7.72 0.01
N ASP A 316 11.19 -8.23 1.23
CA ASP A 316 12.28 -9.10 1.65
C ASP A 316 11.74 -10.51 1.88
N VAL A 317 12.53 -11.53 1.55
CA VAL A 317 12.22 -12.94 1.81
C VAL A 317 13.25 -13.53 2.77
N PRO A 318 12.97 -14.67 3.43
CA PRO A 318 13.99 -15.36 4.19
C PRO A 318 15.25 -15.60 3.34
N ALA A 319 16.41 -15.19 3.87
CA ALA A 319 17.69 -15.48 3.22
C ALA A 319 17.91 -16.98 3.08
N ASP A 320 18.73 -17.42 2.12
CA ASP A 320 18.98 -18.84 1.87
C ASP A 320 19.41 -19.60 3.15
N GLY A 321 18.58 -20.54 3.58
CA GLY A 321 18.80 -21.35 4.78
C GLY A 321 18.55 -20.63 6.11
N ALA A 322 18.09 -19.38 6.08
CA ALA A 322 17.64 -18.65 7.26
C ALA A 322 16.19 -18.98 7.61
N ALA A 323 15.85 -18.81 8.89
CA ALA A 323 14.49 -18.82 9.39
C ALA A 323 14.31 -17.57 10.25
N PRO A 324 14.11 -16.39 9.64
CA PRO A 324 13.96 -15.16 10.37
C PRO A 324 12.73 -15.24 11.28
N SER A 325 12.83 -14.62 12.45
CA SER A 325 11.69 -14.47 13.36
C SER A 325 10.96 -13.17 13.06
N ALA A 326 9.64 -13.21 13.11
CA ALA A 326 8.85 -11.99 13.20
C ALA A 326 9.08 -11.32 14.57
N SER A 327 9.08 -10.00 14.57
CA SER A 327 9.22 -9.11 15.70
C SER A 327 8.15 -9.38 16.75
N LEU A 328 8.49 -9.21 18.02
CA LEU A 328 7.57 -9.32 19.14
C LEU A 328 7.30 -7.92 19.69
N PRO A 329 6.13 -7.70 20.31
CA PRO A 329 5.89 -6.47 21.07
C PRO A 329 6.99 -6.26 22.12
N ASP A 330 7.41 -5.02 22.31
CA ASP A 330 8.32 -4.70 23.41
C ASP A 330 7.67 -5.03 24.76
N ASP A 331 8.36 -5.80 25.61
CA ASP A 331 7.92 -6.17 26.96
C ASP A 331 7.79 -4.97 27.92
N THR A 332 7.99 -3.73 27.47
CA THR A 332 7.99 -2.53 28.32
C THR A 332 6.60 -2.04 28.74
N ALA A 333 5.53 -2.77 28.42
CA ALA A 333 4.17 -2.44 28.81
C ALA A 333 3.63 -3.29 29.99
N THR A 334 4.47 -3.72 30.94
CA THR A 334 4.00 -4.27 32.24
C THR A 334 5.02 -4.05 33.36
N THR A 335 5.31 -2.80 33.69
CA THR A 335 5.61 -2.46 35.10
C THR A 335 4.36 -1.83 35.69
N ASP A 336 3.57 -2.66 36.36
CA ASP A 336 2.53 -2.20 37.28
C ASP A 336 3.23 -1.33 38.36
N PRO A 337 2.84 -0.07 38.59
CA PRO A 337 3.53 0.79 39.56
C PRO A 337 3.19 0.45 41.02
N ASN A 338 2.83 -0.81 41.31
CA ASN A 338 2.41 -1.29 42.63
C ASN A 338 2.92 -2.70 42.99
N ASP A 339 4.19 -3.01 42.65
CA ASP A 339 4.94 -4.09 43.33
C ASP A 339 6.25 -3.56 43.93
#